data_AF-X1A8Y8-F1
#
_entry.id   AF-X1A8Y8-F1
#
_cell.length_a   1.000
_cell.length_b   1.000
_cell.length_c   1.000
_cell.angle_alpha   90.00
_cell.angle_beta   90.00
_cell.angle_gamma   90.00
#
_symmetry.space_group_name_H-M   'P 1'
#
loop_
_entity.id
_entity.type
_entity.pdbx_description
1 polymer ?
#
loop_
_entity_poly.entity_id
_entity_poly.type
_entity_poly.pdbx_seq_one_letter_code
_entity_poly.pdbx_strand_id
1 'polypeptide(L)'
;MKNMNLIWEERIEKIKEIFSSYSIEDNYTALLCSDLYIYNIASPAKHIFLYNILTSLDPHEFTKENKIINYNDFKRYISLIYSFLPKFPMFEDYIAEADWGEIRFPYDNQQFKIFYGNELENVYERLEQFKIMFLPWSKKYFDKTGRDQSNELLFCLKLQDSFISSIQQKVDEKKVNQLSLGNIEIPEESFWNNVNLFINDFEIEKIAEEKELIDIYSSEQGKSVNRNNNEQSFKQELFSGFLLPVYFINHCNKYYPILPRRYTGVLFYNWENLFKSYKNKSNKKLSYSLLCSLKLHKYIKERLKVSLINPAVSAIYPGGKSHEIIFSTSFVIKNTLFLIHFLEPFYDIKETSKEIKKLTPKIKEAIKLIENVPTTLALHQKRKNMQINPVNVDSKLDILPLIINPSIFFLQ
;
A
#
# COMPACT_ATOMS: atom_id res chain seq x y z
N MET A 1 7.88 -2.21 34.11
CA MET A 1 6.94 -1.12 34.42
C MET A 1 5.63 -1.72 34.92
N LYS A 2 5.09 -1.23 36.05
CA LYS A 2 3.78 -1.68 36.57
C LYS A 2 2.69 -1.21 35.59
N ASN A 3 1.92 -2.14 35.02
CA ASN A 3 0.72 -1.80 34.26
C ASN A 3 -0.26 -1.09 35.20
N MET A 4 -0.47 0.21 35.01
CA MET A 4 -1.65 0.86 35.57
C MET A 4 -2.87 0.32 34.81
N ASN A 5 -3.83 -0.26 35.54
CA ASN A 5 -5.12 -0.68 34.99
C ASN A 5 -5.99 0.57 34.74
N LEU A 6 -5.56 1.41 33.79
CA LEU A 6 -6.35 2.55 33.31
C LEU A 6 -7.32 2.06 32.24
N ILE A 7 -8.55 2.56 32.30
CA ILE A 7 -9.53 2.40 31.23
C ILE A 7 -9.12 3.25 30.01
N TRP A 8 -9.68 2.94 28.85
CA TRP A 8 -9.26 3.51 27.56
C TRP A 8 -9.27 5.05 27.54
N GLU A 9 -10.32 5.66 28.08
CA GLU A 9 -10.49 7.11 28.14
C GLU A 9 -9.43 7.79 29.01
N GLU A 10 -9.10 7.22 30.16
CA GLU A 10 -8.07 7.74 31.06
C GLU A 10 -6.69 7.74 30.39
N ARG A 11 -6.39 6.73 29.57
CA ARG A 11 -5.13 6.67 28.81
C ARG A 11 -5.07 7.79 27.79
N ILE A 12 -6.15 8.01 27.05
CA ILE A 12 -6.24 9.08 26.06
C ILE A 12 -6.03 10.43 26.75
N GLU A 13 -6.75 10.71 27.84
CA GLU A 13 -6.62 11.99 28.53
C GLU A 13 -5.21 12.21 29.09
N LYS A 14 -4.58 11.18 29.65
CA LYS A 14 -3.18 11.29 30.09
C LYS A 14 -2.21 11.56 28.95
N ILE A 15 -2.40 10.94 27.80
CA ILE A 15 -1.56 11.20 26.62
C ILE A 15 -1.80 12.61 26.08
N LYS A 16 -3.05 13.08 26.05
CA LYS A 16 -3.37 14.48 25.68
C LYS A 16 -2.72 15.48 26.62
N GLU A 17 -2.85 15.29 27.93
CA GLU A 17 -2.18 16.15 28.94
C GLU A 17 -0.67 16.25 28.67
N ILE A 18 -0.02 15.12 28.36
CA ILE A 18 1.40 15.10 28.01
C ILE A 18 1.63 15.91 26.74
N PHE A 19 0.94 15.60 25.63
CA PHE A 19 1.13 16.29 24.36
C PHE A 19 0.90 17.80 24.46
N SER A 20 -0.15 18.24 25.14
CA SER A 20 -0.50 19.65 25.34
C SER A 20 0.55 20.42 26.15
N SER A 21 1.38 19.74 26.95
CA SER A 21 2.46 20.38 27.71
C SER A 21 3.73 20.65 26.87
N TYR A 22 3.85 20.07 25.68
CA TYR A 22 5.00 20.25 24.77
C TYR A 22 4.59 21.04 23.53
N SER A 23 5.57 21.45 22.71
CA SER A 23 5.27 22.07 21.42
C SER A 23 4.80 21.04 20.38
N ILE A 24 4.03 21.49 19.39
CA ILE A 24 3.62 20.64 18.25
C ILE A 24 4.85 19.98 17.61
N GLU A 25 5.91 20.74 17.39
CA GLU A 25 7.15 20.26 16.80
C GLU A 25 7.85 19.19 17.65
N ASP A 26 8.00 19.43 18.96
CA ASP A 26 8.57 18.43 19.87
C ASP A 26 7.79 17.10 19.81
N ASN A 27 6.45 17.19 19.81
CA ASN A 27 5.58 16.02 19.76
C ASN A 27 5.76 15.24 18.43
N TYR A 28 5.67 15.92 17.29
CA TYR A 28 5.81 15.27 15.98
C TYR A 28 7.20 14.67 15.77
N THR A 29 8.27 15.39 16.14
CA THR A 29 9.65 14.91 16.01
C THR A 29 9.91 13.71 16.91
N ALA A 30 9.43 13.74 18.16
CA ALA A 30 9.61 12.63 19.08
C ALA A 30 8.82 11.37 18.65
N LEU A 31 7.58 11.52 18.18
CA LEU A 31 6.81 10.39 17.65
C LEU A 31 7.40 9.85 16.34
N LEU A 32 7.91 10.71 15.47
CA LEU A 32 8.58 10.28 14.24
C LEU A 32 9.84 9.48 14.55
N CYS A 33 10.64 9.94 15.51
CA CYS A 33 11.81 9.20 16.00
C CYS A 33 11.39 7.82 16.54
N SER A 34 10.32 7.76 17.32
CA SER A 34 9.77 6.50 17.83
C SER A 34 9.30 5.55 16.74
N ASP A 35 8.53 6.05 15.76
CA ASP A 35 7.91 5.27 14.68
C ASP A 35 8.94 4.69 13.71
N LEU A 36 9.95 5.49 13.37
CA LEU A 36 10.97 5.09 12.40
C LEU A 36 12.01 4.13 12.98
N TYR A 37 12.18 4.09 14.29
CA TYR A 37 13.15 3.23 14.95
C TYR A 37 12.86 1.75 14.66
N ILE A 38 13.82 1.04 14.08
CA ILE A 38 13.59 -0.29 13.49
C ILE A 38 13.13 -1.32 14.53
N TYR A 39 13.55 -1.18 15.78
CA TYR A 39 13.13 -2.09 16.86
C TYR A 39 11.68 -1.84 17.34
N ASN A 40 11.03 -0.78 16.85
CA ASN A 40 9.63 -0.47 17.09
C ASN A 40 8.70 -0.94 15.96
N ILE A 41 9.24 -1.59 14.91
CA ILE A 41 8.48 -2.08 13.75
C ILE A 41 7.36 -3.06 14.12
N ALA A 42 7.45 -3.71 15.29
CA ALA A 42 6.42 -4.60 15.83
C ALA A 42 5.24 -3.86 16.48
N SER A 43 5.22 -2.52 16.50
CA SER A 43 4.20 -1.72 17.19
C SER A 43 3.47 -0.65 16.35
N PRO A 44 3.06 -0.96 15.10
CA PRO A 44 2.42 0.04 14.23
C PRO A 44 1.09 0.56 14.81
N ALA A 45 0.30 -0.30 15.47
CA ALA A 45 -0.98 0.09 16.04
C ALA A 45 -0.81 1.11 17.18
N LYS A 46 0.22 0.95 18.04
CA LYS A 46 0.55 1.94 19.06
C LYS A 46 0.93 3.30 18.47
N HIS A 47 1.72 3.33 17.40
CA HIS A 47 2.09 4.60 16.75
C HIS A 47 0.88 5.27 16.09
N ILE A 48 0.03 4.51 15.40
CA ILE A 48 -1.23 5.02 14.84
C ILE A 48 -2.13 5.59 15.96
N PHE A 49 -2.21 4.90 17.10
CA PHE A 49 -2.94 5.39 18.28
C PHE A 49 -2.40 6.74 18.78
N LEU A 50 -1.09 6.87 18.93
CA LEU A 50 -0.45 8.12 19.38
C LEU A 50 -0.68 9.26 18.41
N TYR A 51 -0.45 9.05 17.11
CA TYR A 51 -0.71 10.07 16.09
C TYR A 51 -2.20 10.42 16.01
N ASN A 52 -3.10 9.47 16.21
CA ASN A 52 -4.54 9.76 16.20
C ASN A 52 -4.93 10.70 17.33
N ILE A 53 -4.35 10.51 18.53
CA ILE A 53 -4.55 11.43 19.65
C ILE A 53 -3.91 12.79 19.35
N LEU A 54 -2.63 12.81 18.95
CA LEU A 54 -1.89 14.06 18.70
C LEU A 54 -2.57 14.93 17.64
N THR A 55 -2.99 14.34 16.53
CA THR A 55 -3.64 15.06 15.41
C THR A 55 -5.04 15.57 15.76
N SER A 56 -5.67 15.00 16.80
CA SER A 56 -6.99 15.41 17.25
C SER A 56 -6.98 16.67 18.13
N LEU A 57 -5.84 17.02 18.72
CA LEU A 57 -5.71 18.20 19.57
C LEU A 57 -5.85 19.49 18.77
N ASP A 58 -6.59 20.45 19.31
CA ASP A 58 -6.65 21.79 18.76
C ASP A 58 -5.26 22.46 18.90
N PRO A 59 -4.78 23.18 17.87
CA PRO A 59 -3.51 23.90 17.94
C PRO A 59 -3.35 24.84 19.16
N HIS A 60 -4.46 25.34 19.73
CA HIS A 60 -4.44 26.21 20.90
C HIS A 60 -4.22 25.48 22.23
N GLU A 61 -4.32 24.14 22.25
CA GLU A 61 -4.10 23.33 23.46
C GLU A 61 -2.60 23.18 23.81
N PHE A 62 -1.69 23.47 22.89
CA PHE A 62 -0.26 23.32 23.09
C PHE A 62 0.34 24.51 23.84
N THR A 63 0.63 24.32 25.12
CA THR A 63 1.13 25.35 26.05
C THR A 63 2.63 25.63 25.91
N LYS A 64 3.40 24.67 25.39
CA LYS A 64 4.88 24.72 25.26
C LYS A 64 5.61 24.95 26.60
N GLU A 65 5.01 24.53 27.70
CA GLU A 65 5.60 24.60 29.05
C GLU A 65 6.88 23.76 29.15
N ASN A 66 6.86 22.57 28.54
CA ASN A 66 7.98 21.66 28.45
C ASN A 66 8.65 21.73 27.06
N LYS A 67 9.92 21.33 27.00
CA LYS A 67 10.74 21.30 25.78
C LYS A 67 11.60 20.04 25.74
N ILE A 68 11.87 19.54 24.54
CA ILE A 68 12.81 18.44 24.32
C ILE A 68 14.11 19.05 23.77
N ILE A 69 15.06 19.36 24.66
CA ILE A 69 16.30 20.07 24.28
C ILE A 69 17.44 19.07 24.04
N ASN A 70 17.46 17.99 24.81
CA ASN A 70 18.49 16.96 24.75
C ASN A 70 17.86 15.55 24.82
N TYR A 71 18.71 14.53 24.65
CA TYR A 71 18.26 13.15 24.65
C TYR A 71 17.63 12.69 25.99
N ASN A 72 18.06 13.22 27.13
CA ASN A 72 17.44 12.88 28.41
C ASN A 72 16.00 13.42 28.51
N ASP A 73 15.74 14.61 27.97
CA ASP A 73 14.39 15.14 27.87
C ASP A 73 13.51 14.26 26.97
N PHE A 74 14.03 13.87 25.80
CA PHE A 74 13.37 12.95 24.87
C PHE A 74 13.04 11.62 25.55
N LYS A 75 14.04 11.00 26.20
CA LYS A 75 13.89 9.74 26.92
C LYS A 75 12.82 9.83 27.99
N ARG A 76 12.79 10.92 28.77
CA ARG A 76 11.77 11.14 29.80
C ARG A 76 10.38 11.29 29.18
N TYR A 77 10.26 12.11 28.14
CA TYR A 77 9.02 12.35 27.42
C TYR A 77 8.43 11.06 26.84
N ILE A 78 9.22 10.32 26.06
CA ILE A 78 8.72 9.12 25.37
C ILE A 78 8.44 7.98 26.36
N SER A 79 9.24 7.85 27.43
CA SER A 79 8.97 6.89 28.51
C SER A 79 7.63 7.13 29.19
N LEU A 80 7.27 8.42 29.37
CA LEU A 80 6.01 8.80 29.99
C LEU A 80 4.84 8.40 29.10
N ILE A 81 4.90 8.70 27.79
CA ILE A 81 3.89 8.29 26.81
C ILE A 81 3.73 6.77 26.78
N TYR A 82 4.83 6.03 26.68
CA TYR A 82 4.81 4.57 26.62
C TYR A 82 4.15 3.92 27.83
N SER A 83 4.22 4.57 29.00
CA SER A 83 3.57 4.05 30.21
C SER A 83 2.03 4.00 30.12
N PHE A 84 1.44 4.79 29.21
CA PHE A 84 0.00 4.85 29.00
C PHE A 84 -0.49 4.04 27.79
N LEU A 85 0.42 3.49 26.98
CA LEU A 85 0.05 2.75 25.77
C LEU A 85 -0.80 1.50 26.09
N PRO A 86 -1.93 1.31 25.40
CA PRO A 86 -2.66 0.04 25.44
C PRO A 86 -1.88 -1.05 24.70
N LYS A 87 -2.30 -2.30 24.88
CA LYS A 87 -1.84 -3.43 24.07
C LYS A 87 -2.81 -3.65 22.92
N PHE A 88 -2.29 -4.00 21.75
CA PHE A 88 -3.09 -4.35 20.58
C PHE A 88 -2.78 -5.78 20.08
N PRO A 89 -3.07 -6.84 20.86
CA PRO A 89 -2.63 -8.20 20.50
C PRO A 89 -3.09 -8.69 19.13
N MET A 90 -4.25 -8.23 18.65
CA MET A 90 -4.79 -8.60 17.33
C MET A 90 -4.17 -7.79 16.17
N PHE A 91 -3.67 -6.59 16.42
CA PHE A 91 -3.14 -5.71 15.37
C PHE A 91 -1.61 -5.69 15.32
N GLU A 92 -0.98 -6.33 16.31
CA GLU A 92 0.47 -6.44 16.47
C GLU A 92 0.84 -7.91 16.72
N ASP A 93 0.15 -8.82 16.03
CA ASP A 93 0.35 -10.27 16.06
C ASP A 93 1.44 -10.78 15.10
N TYR A 94 2.03 -9.85 14.33
CA TYR A 94 3.10 -10.09 13.38
C TYR A 94 4.17 -9.00 13.46
N ILE A 95 5.40 -9.34 13.08
CA ILE A 95 6.53 -8.41 12.98
C ILE A 95 6.92 -8.33 11.51
N ALA A 96 6.80 -7.15 10.92
CA ALA A 96 7.20 -6.93 9.53
C ALA A 96 8.70 -7.13 9.33
N GLU A 97 9.09 -7.44 8.09
CA GLU A 97 10.49 -7.61 7.73
C GLU A 97 11.28 -6.33 8.02
N ALA A 98 12.32 -6.42 8.86
CA ALA A 98 13.13 -5.26 9.18
C ALA A 98 14.03 -4.89 8.00
N ASP A 99 13.61 -3.91 7.23
CA ASP A 99 14.34 -3.32 6.12
C ASP A 99 14.47 -1.80 6.33
N TRP A 100 15.63 -1.28 5.95
CA TRP A 100 15.99 0.13 5.95
C TRP A 100 16.51 0.55 4.55
N GLY A 101 15.81 0.12 3.50
CA GLY A 101 16.09 0.48 2.12
C GLY A 101 17.15 -0.36 1.42
N GLU A 102 17.44 -1.55 1.94
CA GLU A 102 18.15 -2.58 1.20
C GLU A 102 17.34 -2.98 -0.04
N ILE A 103 16.02 -3.10 0.11
CA ILE A 103 15.09 -3.29 -0.99
C ILE A 103 14.84 -1.95 -1.69
N ARG A 104 14.97 -1.96 -3.02
CA ARG A 104 14.80 -0.79 -3.88
C ARG A 104 13.74 -1.04 -4.93
N PHE A 105 12.99 0.01 -5.25
CA PHE A 105 11.96 -0.03 -6.27
C PHE A 105 12.38 0.76 -7.53
N PRO A 106 12.42 0.12 -8.72
CA PRO A 106 12.73 0.79 -9.96
C PRO A 106 11.53 1.61 -10.47
N TYR A 107 11.73 2.91 -10.65
CA TYR A 107 10.73 3.79 -11.28
C TYR A 107 11.42 4.91 -12.08
N ASP A 108 10.93 5.16 -13.30
CA ASP A 108 11.45 6.20 -14.21
C ASP A 108 13.00 6.25 -14.33
N ASN A 109 13.60 5.09 -14.61
CA ASN A 109 15.05 4.88 -14.73
C ASN A 109 15.87 5.19 -13.45
N GLN A 110 15.21 5.35 -12.30
CA GLN A 110 15.83 5.54 -10.99
C GLN A 110 15.50 4.36 -10.07
N GLN A 111 16.29 4.21 -9.01
CA GLN A 111 16.10 3.20 -7.96
C GLN A 111 15.84 3.92 -6.65
N PHE A 112 14.66 3.75 -6.09
CA PHE A 112 14.26 4.39 -4.84
C PHE A 112 14.34 3.38 -3.70
N LYS A 113 14.94 3.76 -2.58
CA LYS A 113 14.78 3.00 -1.34
C LYS A 113 13.34 3.12 -0.86
N ILE A 114 12.78 2.01 -0.40
CA ILE A 114 11.39 1.95 0.09
C ILE A 114 11.37 1.36 1.50
N PHE A 115 10.35 1.70 2.28
CA PHE A 115 10.09 0.98 3.53
C PHE A 115 9.42 -0.35 3.20
N TYR A 116 10.19 -1.44 3.15
CA TYR A 116 9.63 -2.75 2.79
C TYR A 116 8.83 -3.39 3.93
N GLY A 117 9.30 -3.27 5.18
CA GLY A 117 8.57 -3.73 6.35
C GLY A 117 7.49 -2.76 6.79
N ASN A 118 6.24 -3.02 6.41
CA ASN A 118 5.08 -2.25 6.87
C ASN A 118 3.80 -3.12 6.91
N GLU A 119 2.64 -2.49 7.06
CA GLU A 119 1.33 -3.15 7.14
C GLU A 119 0.90 -3.87 5.84
N LEU A 120 1.55 -3.58 4.72
CA LEU A 120 1.32 -4.25 3.46
C LEU A 120 2.28 -5.43 3.34
N GLU A 121 1.71 -6.61 3.13
CA GLU A 121 2.50 -7.77 2.73
C GLU A 121 3.16 -7.52 1.36
N ASN A 122 4.48 -7.71 1.31
CA ASN A 122 5.33 -7.60 0.12
C ASN A 122 5.16 -6.28 -0.65
N VAL A 123 5.63 -5.18 -0.06
CA VAL A 123 5.49 -3.81 -0.59
C VAL A 123 5.97 -3.67 -2.03
N TYR A 124 7.04 -4.37 -2.42
CA TYR A 124 7.56 -4.34 -3.78
C TYR A 124 6.50 -4.81 -4.79
N GLU A 125 5.89 -5.97 -4.53
CA GLU A 125 4.84 -6.51 -5.41
C GLU A 125 3.56 -5.66 -5.34
N ARG A 126 3.28 -5.01 -4.20
CA ARG A 126 2.22 -4.01 -4.12
C ARG A 126 2.51 -2.84 -5.05
N LEU A 127 3.70 -2.25 -5.05
CA LEU A 127 4.01 -1.15 -5.96
C LEU A 127 3.93 -1.58 -7.45
N GLU A 128 4.27 -2.83 -7.80
CA GLU A 128 4.01 -3.37 -9.14
C GLU A 128 2.50 -3.53 -9.42
N GLN A 129 1.71 -3.98 -8.44
CA GLN A 129 0.26 -4.01 -8.52
C GLN A 129 -0.31 -2.61 -8.79
N PHE A 130 0.21 -1.57 -8.12
CA PHE A 130 -0.17 -0.18 -8.34
C PHE A 130 0.06 0.22 -9.81
N LYS A 131 1.23 -0.11 -10.36
CA LYS A 131 1.58 0.15 -11.77
C LYS A 131 0.65 -0.55 -12.75
N ILE A 132 0.23 -1.77 -12.43
CA ILE A 132 -0.68 -2.56 -13.28
C ILE A 132 -2.11 -1.99 -13.22
N MET A 133 -2.58 -1.60 -12.04
CA MET A 133 -3.97 -1.23 -11.81
C MET A 133 -4.28 0.23 -12.15
N PHE A 134 -3.39 1.16 -11.81
CA PHE A 134 -3.72 2.57 -11.80
C PHE A 134 -3.07 3.37 -12.93
N LEU A 135 -1.79 3.11 -13.24
CA LEU A 135 -1.07 3.82 -14.32
C LEU A 135 -1.66 3.69 -15.74
N PRO A 136 -2.33 2.59 -16.17
CA PRO A 136 -2.94 2.54 -17.49
C PRO A 136 -4.02 3.63 -17.73
N TRP A 137 -4.48 4.28 -16.66
CA TRP A 137 -5.59 5.21 -16.68
C TRP A 137 -5.19 6.67 -16.45
N SER A 138 -3.89 6.98 -16.44
CA SER A 138 -3.38 8.29 -16.00
C SER A 138 -4.08 9.46 -16.69
N LYS A 139 -4.02 9.51 -18.01
CA LYS A 139 -4.68 10.57 -18.80
C LYS A 139 -6.17 10.72 -18.49
N LYS A 140 -6.91 9.61 -18.41
CA LYS A 140 -8.36 9.63 -18.18
C LYS A 140 -8.71 10.19 -16.79
N TYR A 141 -7.89 9.93 -15.78
CA TYR A 141 -8.10 10.47 -14.44
C TYR A 141 -7.62 11.90 -14.33
N PHE A 142 -6.46 12.21 -14.91
CA PHE A 142 -5.94 13.57 -14.94
C PHE A 142 -6.98 14.54 -15.53
N ASP A 143 -7.54 14.22 -16.71
CA ASP A 143 -8.58 15.01 -17.37
C ASP A 143 -9.84 15.24 -16.50
N LYS A 144 -10.09 14.38 -15.50
CA LYS A 144 -11.28 14.43 -14.62
C LYS A 144 -11.04 14.98 -13.23
N THR A 145 -9.82 14.87 -12.73
CA THR A 145 -9.49 15.05 -11.31
C THR A 145 -8.34 16.02 -11.10
N GLY A 146 -7.58 16.34 -12.14
CA GLY A 146 -6.30 17.06 -12.03
C GLY A 146 -5.19 16.25 -11.38
N ARG A 147 -5.43 14.98 -11.03
CA ARG A 147 -4.48 14.11 -10.32
C ARG A 147 -3.82 13.11 -11.27
N ASP A 148 -2.53 12.89 -11.07
CA ASP A 148 -1.72 11.95 -11.86
C ASP A 148 -1.10 10.86 -10.98
N GLN A 149 -1.47 9.61 -11.25
CA GLN A 149 -1.02 8.42 -10.53
C GLN A 149 0.51 8.24 -10.58
N SER A 150 1.14 8.60 -11.70
CA SER A 150 2.58 8.50 -11.90
C SER A 150 3.31 9.52 -11.02
N ASN A 151 2.83 10.77 -10.99
CA ASN A 151 3.43 11.82 -10.18
C ASN A 151 3.26 11.52 -8.68
N GLU A 152 2.09 11.04 -8.28
CA GLU A 152 1.82 10.67 -6.88
C GLU A 152 2.63 9.45 -6.43
N LEU A 153 2.82 8.45 -7.30
CA LEU A 153 3.72 7.31 -7.03
C LEU A 153 5.17 7.79 -6.90
N LEU A 154 5.65 8.63 -7.82
CA LEU A 154 6.99 9.19 -7.77
C LEU A 154 7.21 9.99 -6.47
N PHE A 155 6.23 10.79 -6.05
CA PHE A 155 6.28 11.53 -4.80
C PHE A 155 6.37 10.61 -3.58
N CYS A 156 5.54 9.56 -3.54
CA CYS A 156 5.60 8.53 -2.49
C CYS A 156 7.00 7.89 -2.40
N LEU A 157 7.60 7.55 -3.56
CA LEU A 157 8.93 6.94 -3.62
C LEU A 157 10.04 7.90 -3.22
N LYS A 158 10.02 9.15 -3.71
CA LYS A 158 11.00 10.18 -3.34
C LYS A 158 10.96 10.49 -1.85
N LEU A 159 9.77 10.50 -1.25
CA LEU A 159 9.61 10.68 0.20
C LEU A 159 10.30 9.56 0.96
N GLN A 160 9.94 8.31 0.69
CA GLN A 160 10.53 7.15 1.38
C GLN A 160 12.06 7.15 1.22
N ASP A 161 12.56 7.38 0.00
CA ASP A 161 13.98 7.44 -0.26
C ASP A 161 14.69 8.56 0.53
N SER A 162 14.05 9.73 0.66
CA SER A 162 14.57 10.86 1.45
C SER A 162 14.71 10.51 2.93
N PHE A 163 13.69 9.91 3.55
CA PHE A 163 13.76 9.46 4.96
C PHE A 163 14.88 8.45 5.16
N ILE A 164 14.91 7.40 4.34
CA ILE A 164 15.85 6.29 4.50
C ILE A 164 17.29 6.74 4.22
N SER A 165 17.49 7.58 3.21
CA SER A 165 18.83 8.04 2.83
C SER A 165 19.40 9.08 3.80
N SER A 166 18.56 9.86 4.46
CA SER A 166 19.01 10.93 5.35
C SER A 166 19.14 10.50 6.81
N ILE A 167 18.29 9.56 7.27
CA ILE A 167 18.32 9.08 8.65
C ILE A 167 19.15 7.80 8.72
N GLN A 168 20.34 7.92 9.30
CA GLN A 168 21.21 6.75 9.49
C GLN A 168 20.72 5.88 10.64
N GLN A 169 20.59 4.57 10.38
CA GLN A 169 20.25 3.55 11.36
C GLN A 169 21.07 2.30 11.08
N LYS A 170 21.58 1.68 12.15
CA LYS A 170 22.23 0.37 12.08
C LYS A 170 21.20 -0.70 12.45
N VAL A 171 20.92 -1.59 11.51
CA VAL A 171 20.03 -2.73 11.75
C VAL A 171 20.86 -3.88 12.31
N ASP A 172 20.66 -4.22 13.59
CA ASP A 172 21.20 -5.46 14.16
C ASP A 172 20.19 -6.59 13.92
N GLU A 173 20.47 -7.42 12.91
CA GLU A 173 19.64 -8.58 12.56
C GLU A 173 19.37 -9.51 13.74
N LYS A 174 20.34 -9.69 14.66
CA LYS A 174 20.14 -10.57 15.82
C LYS A 174 19.10 -10.00 16.77
N LYS A 175 19.16 -8.68 17.00
CA LYS A 175 18.19 -7.99 17.86
C LYS A 175 16.81 -7.95 17.20
N VAL A 176 16.73 -7.68 15.90
CA VAL A 176 15.48 -7.74 15.13
C VAL A 176 14.83 -9.12 15.26
N ASN A 177 15.59 -10.20 15.08
CA ASN A 177 15.07 -11.56 15.14
C ASN A 177 14.62 -11.99 16.56
N GLN A 178 14.91 -11.19 17.58
CA GLN A 178 14.52 -11.43 18.97
C GLN A 178 13.40 -10.50 19.44
N LEU A 179 12.86 -9.64 18.56
CA LEU A 179 11.75 -8.76 18.90
C LEU A 179 10.51 -9.59 19.28
N SER A 180 9.81 -9.13 20.32
CA SER A 180 8.50 -9.67 20.68
C SER A 180 7.37 -8.97 19.92
N LEU A 181 6.24 -9.65 19.78
CA LEU A 181 5.00 -9.04 19.27
C LEU A 181 4.63 -7.78 20.07
N GLY A 182 4.33 -6.69 19.36
CA GLY A 182 4.06 -5.40 20.00
C GLY A 182 5.27 -4.76 20.68
N ASN A 183 6.53 -5.14 20.36
CA ASN A 183 7.72 -4.54 20.96
C ASN A 183 7.74 -3.03 20.75
N ILE A 184 8.08 -2.30 21.81
CA ILE A 184 8.32 -0.87 21.76
C ILE A 184 9.47 -0.51 22.71
N GLU A 185 10.46 0.17 22.15
CA GLU A 185 11.70 0.57 22.78
C GLU A 185 11.91 2.07 22.61
N ILE A 186 12.71 2.62 23.52
CA ILE A 186 13.15 4.01 23.42
C ILE A 186 14.28 4.05 22.38
N PRO A 187 14.15 4.88 21.33
CA PRO A 187 15.22 5.04 20.34
C PRO A 187 16.54 5.47 20.98
N GLU A 188 17.65 4.94 20.49
CA GLU A 188 18.98 5.31 20.96
C GLU A 188 19.32 6.78 20.65
N GLU A 189 20.21 7.36 21.46
CA GLU A 189 20.62 8.77 21.33
C GLU A 189 21.19 9.09 19.95
N SER A 190 21.98 8.18 19.38
CA SER A 190 22.56 8.33 18.04
C SER A 190 21.46 8.45 16.97
N PHE A 191 20.42 7.62 17.06
CA PHE A 191 19.29 7.66 16.14
C PHE A 191 18.43 8.91 16.34
N TRP A 192 18.14 9.27 17.60
CA TRP A 192 17.42 10.51 17.93
C TRP A 192 18.13 11.75 17.36
N ASN A 193 19.45 11.83 17.48
CA ASN A 193 20.24 12.91 16.89
C ASN A 193 20.10 12.95 15.36
N ASN A 194 20.15 11.81 14.68
CA ASN A 194 19.98 11.73 13.22
C ASN A 194 18.58 12.19 12.77
N VAL A 195 17.53 11.84 13.52
CA VAL A 195 16.16 12.27 13.23
C VAL A 195 16.00 13.78 13.42
N ASN A 196 16.56 14.36 14.49
CA ASN A 196 16.52 15.81 14.70
C ASN A 196 17.25 16.56 13.60
N LEU A 197 18.44 16.10 13.19
CA LEU A 197 19.18 16.70 12.08
C LEU A 197 18.35 16.66 10.80
N PHE A 198 17.77 15.51 10.48
CA PHE A 198 16.89 15.37 9.32
C PHE A 198 15.70 16.33 9.37
N ILE A 199 14.98 16.41 10.49
CA ILE A 199 13.78 17.26 10.59
C ILE A 199 14.10 18.75 10.49
N ASN A 200 15.23 19.18 11.04
CA ASN A 200 15.66 20.57 10.92
C ASN A 200 15.96 20.97 9.47
N ASP A 201 16.40 20.01 8.64
CA ASP A 201 16.73 20.22 7.22
C ASP A 201 15.61 19.76 6.27
N PHE A 202 14.50 19.22 6.80
CA PHE A 202 13.43 18.64 6.00
C PHE A 202 12.59 19.72 5.34
N GLU A 203 12.75 19.86 4.03
CA GLU A 203 11.95 20.76 3.17
C GLU A 203 11.20 19.94 2.13
N ILE A 204 9.89 19.81 2.30
CA ILE A 204 9.02 19.01 1.43
C ILE A 204 8.99 19.55 0.00
N GLU A 205 9.17 20.86 -0.15
CA GLU A 205 9.19 21.58 -1.42
C GLU A 205 10.41 21.20 -2.28
N LYS A 206 11.48 20.66 -1.67
CA LYS A 206 12.62 20.08 -2.41
C LYS A 206 12.32 18.70 -2.99
N ILE A 207 11.27 18.03 -2.49
CA ILE A 207 10.86 16.67 -2.89
C ILE A 207 9.73 16.74 -3.93
N ALA A 208 8.76 17.63 -3.72
CA ALA A 208 7.65 17.91 -4.62
C ALA A 208 7.55 19.42 -4.92
N GLU A 209 7.59 19.76 -6.20
CA GLU A 209 7.46 21.14 -6.68
C GLU A 209 6.01 21.66 -6.61
N GLU A 210 5.03 20.75 -6.68
CA GLU A 210 3.60 21.07 -6.72
C GLU A 210 3.02 21.07 -5.30
N LYS A 211 2.60 22.25 -4.81
CA LYS A 211 2.00 22.38 -3.46
C LYS A 211 0.70 21.60 -3.34
N GLU A 212 -0.11 21.59 -4.40
CA GLU A 212 -1.38 20.88 -4.46
C GLU A 212 -1.20 19.37 -4.17
N LEU A 213 -0.08 18.80 -4.61
CA LEU A 213 0.25 17.39 -4.34
C LEU A 213 0.52 17.15 -2.85
N ILE A 214 1.23 18.06 -2.19
CA ILE A 214 1.48 17.99 -0.76
C ILE A 214 0.16 18.12 0.01
N ASP A 215 -0.69 19.07 -0.39
CA ASP A 215 -1.99 19.34 0.25
C ASP A 215 -2.95 18.15 0.14
N ILE A 216 -2.94 17.40 -0.98
CA ILE A 216 -3.73 16.16 -1.16
C ILE A 216 -3.40 15.11 -0.09
N TYR A 217 -2.14 15.04 0.32
CA TYR A 217 -1.63 14.08 1.31
C TYR A 217 -1.46 14.70 2.69
N SER A 218 -2.13 15.81 2.97
CA SER A 218 -2.04 16.53 4.24
C SER A 218 -3.41 16.68 4.91
N SER A 219 -3.40 16.76 6.23
CA SER A 219 -4.56 17.20 7.03
C SER A 219 -4.16 18.35 7.95
N GLU A 220 -5.07 19.25 8.27
CA GLU A 220 -4.79 20.32 9.23
C GLU A 220 -4.81 19.77 10.67
N GLN A 221 -3.90 20.24 11.51
CA GLN A 221 -3.90 19.95 12.94
C GLN A 221 -5.27 20.28 13.58
N GLY A 222 -5.79 19.36 14.41
CA GLY A 222 -7.08 19.52 15.08
C GLY A 222 -8.31 19.24 14.21
N LYS A 223 -8.13 19.09 12.88
CA LYS A 223 -9.22 18.69 11.96
C LYS A 223 -9.39 17.18 11.85
N SER A 224 -9.02 16.42 12.89
CA SER A 224 -9.06 14.95 12.91
C SER A 224 -10.24 14.38 12.12
N VAL A 225 -9.93 13.44 11.23
CA VAL A 225 -10.87 12.75 10.35
C VAL A 225 -11.83 11.83 11.13
N ASN A 226 -11.54 11.47 12.39
CA ASN A 226 -12.47 10.78 13.28
C ASN A 226 -12.16 11.05 14.76
N ARG A 227 -13.07 11.76 15.44
CA ARG A 227 -12.97 12.13 16.87
C ARG A 227 -13.42 11.03 17.83
N ASN A 228 -13.73 9.84 17.33
CA ASN A 228 -14.32 8.80 18.17
C ASN A 228 -13.24 8.19 19.08
N ASN A 229 -13.10 8.78 20.28
CA ASN A 229 -12.26 8.28 21.37
C ASN A 229 -12.77 6.97 21.98
N ASN A 230 -13.71 6.28 21.33
CA ASN A 230 -14.18 4.95 21.74
C ASN A 230 -13.23 3.88 21.19
N GLU A 231 -12.75 2.99 22.06
CA GLU A 231 -11.88 1.87 21.74
C GLU A 231 -12.37 1.02 20.56
N GLN A 232 -13.68 0.74 20.50
CA GLN A 232 -14.26 -0.08 19.44
C GLN A 232 -14.22 0.63 18.08
N SER A 233 -14.50 1.94 18.03
CA SER A 233 -14.42 2.73 16.79
C SER A 233 -12.98 2.77 16.31
N PHE A 234 -12.03 3.06 17.21
CA PHE A 234 -10.61 3.06 16.89
C PHE A 234 -10.16 1.72 16.31
N LYS A 235 -10.51 0.60 16.97
CA LYS A 235 -10.15 -0.74 16.50
C LYS A 235 -10.80 -1.07 15.15
N GLN A 236 -12.04 -0.64 14.91
CA GLN A 236 -12.71 -0.85 13.63
C GLN A 236 -12.06 -0.06 12.49
N GLU A 237 -11.64 1.18 12.76
CA GLU A 237 -10.95 2.04 11.79
C GLU A 237 -9.51 1.61 11.54
N LEU A 238 -8.84 1.10 12.57
CA LEU A 238 -7.54 0.45 12.44
C LEU A 238 -7.65 -0.81 11.59
N PHE A 239 -8.68 -1.65 11.83
CA PHE A 239 -8.94 -2.86 11.07
C PHE A 239 -9.27 -2.59 9.60
N SER A 240 -10.00 -1.50 9.32
CA SER A 240 -10.29 -1.11 7.94
C SER A 240 -9.05 -0.50 7.23
N GLY A 241 -7.99 -0.18 7.97
CA GLY A 241 -6.76 0.42 7.42
C GLY A 241 -6.90 1.91 7.06
N PHE A 242 -8.01 2.55 7.43
CA PHE A 242 -8.37 3.90 6.99
C PHE A 242 -8.03 5.01 7.98
N LEU A 243 -7.47 4.65 9.13
CA LEU A 243 -7.08 5.61 10.14
C LEU A 243 -5.81 6.36 9.71
N LEU A 244 -5.87 7.70 9.74
CA LEU A 244 -4.81 8.63 9.31
C LEU A 244 -4.29 8.38 7.88
N PRO A 245 -5.13 8.53 6.83
CA PRO A 245 -4.75 8.25 5.45
C PRO A 245 -4.02 9.45 4.80
N VAL A 246 -3.04 10.02 5.50
CA VAL A 246 -2.26 11.20 5.07
C VAL A 246 -0.78 10.98 5.35
N TYR A 247 0.07 11.69 4.62
CA TYR A 247 1.52 11.69 4.87
C TYR A 247 1.91 12.75 5.90
N PHE A 248 1.19 13.88 5.91
CA PHE A 248 1.54 15.04 6.71
C PHE A 248 0.38 15.58 7.51
N ILE A 249 0.75 16.31 8.57
CA ILE A 249 -0.12 17.22 9.28
C ILE A 249 0.37 18.63 9.05
N ASN A 250 -0.48 19.49 8.53
CA ASN A 250 -0.19 20.90 8.34
C ASN A 250 -0.54 21.66 9.62
N HIS A 251 0.38 22.50 10.07
CA HIS A 251 0.11 23.53 11.05
C HIS A 251 0.98 24.76 10.76
N CYS A 252 0.34 25.92 10.58
CA CYS A 252 1.01 27.19 10.25
C CYS A 252 1.92 27.10 9.00
N ASN A 253 1.46 26.41 7.95
CA ASN A 253 2.20 26.15 6.70
C ASN A 253 3.49 25.32 6.88
N LYS A 254 3.64 24.61 8.01
CA LYS A 254 4.68 23.59 8.19
C LYS A 254 4.04 22.21 8.14
N TYR A 255 4.62 21.33 7.31
CA TYR A 255 4.15 19.96 7.12
C TYR A 255 4.95 19.00 7.99
N TYR A 256 4.30 18.44 9.01
CA TYR A 256 4.90 17.45 9.90
C TYR A 256 4.65 16.05 9.35
N PRO A 257 5.68 15.27 8.98
CA PRO A 257 5.50 13.92 8.49
C PRO A 257 5.02 12.98 9.59
N ILE A 258 4.13 12.06 9.24
CA ILE A 258 3.59 11.06 10.16
C ILE A 258 3.65 9.67 9.53
N LEU A 259 3.98 8.66 10.34
CA LEU A 259 3.90 7.25 9.94
C LEU A 259 4.53 6.91 8.55
N PRO A 260 5.79 7.29 8.24
CA PRO A 260 6.34 7.15 6.87
C PRO A 260 6.31 5.74 6.29
N ARG A 261 6.38 4.71 7.14
CA ARG A 261 6.27 3.30 6.71
C ARG A 261 4.94 2.99 6.03
N ARG A 262 3.89 3.76 6.33
CA ARG A 262 2.52 3.61 5.80
C ARG A 262 2.27 4.32 4.48
N TYR A 263 3.23 5.10 3.97
CA TYR A 263 2.99 5.94 2.78
C TYR A 263 2.49 5.15 1.57
N THR A 264 3.02 3.94 1.34
CA THR A 264 2.53 3.08 0.27
C THR A 264 1.06 2.68 0.49
N GLY A 265 0.67 2.33 1.72
CA GLY A 265 -0.73 2.01 2.05
C GLY A 265 -1.67 3.19 1.84
N VAL A 266 -1.24 4.39 2.22
CA VAL A 266 -1.99 5.64 2.02
C VAL A 266 -2.15 6.00 0.54
N LEU A 267 -1.10 5.82 -0.28
CA LEU A 267 -1.17 5.96 -1.74
C LEU A 267 -2.27 5.06 -2.32
N PHE A 268 -2.27 3.80 -1.92
CA PHE A 268 -3.27 2.81 -2.34
C PHE A 268 -4.69 3.19 -1.94
N TYR A 269 -4.89 3.59 -0.69
CA TYR A 269 -6.18 4.02 -0.17
C TYR A 269 -6.76 5.19 -0.96
N ASN A 270 -5.95 6.23 -1.19
CA ASN A 270 -6.38 7.43 -1.90
C ASN A 270 -6.80 7.12 -3.35
N TRP A 271 -6.02 6.31 -4.06
CA TRP A 271 -6.34 5.95 -5.44
C TRP A 271 -7.51 4.96 -5.52
N GLU A 272 -7.64 4.01 -4.61
CA GLU A 272 -8.80 3.11 -4.60
C GLU A 272 -10.12 3.88 -4.43
N ASN A 273 -10.17 4.81 -3.47
CA ASN A 273 -11.36 5.63 -3.24
C ASN A 273 -11.69 6.52 -4.43
N LEU A 274 -10.66 7.12 -5.03
CA LEU A 274 -10.83 7.90 -6.25
C LEU A 274 -11.39 7.01 -7.37
N PHE A 275 -10.84 5.81 -7.58
CA PHE A 275 -11.34 4.89 -8.59
C PHE A 275 -12.80 4.47 -8.36
N LYS A 276 -13.17 4.12 -7.11
CA LYS A 276 -14.56 3.77 -6.75
C LYS A 276 -15.53 4.91 -7.07
N SER A 277 -15.17 6.16 -6.76
CA SER A 277 -16.03 7.32 -7.00
C SER A 277 -16.26 7.65 -8.50
N TYR A 278 -15.31 7.33 -9.37
CA TYR A 278 -15.37 7.65 -10.81
C TYR A 278 -15.74 6.48 -11.72
N LYS A 279 -15.62 5.22 -11.26
CA LYS A 279 -16.00 4.01 -12.02
C LYS A 279 -17.43 4.08 -12.55
N ASN A 280 -18.37 4.50 -11.70
CA ASN A 280 -19.80 4.60 -12.04
C ASN A 280 -20.15 5.73 -13.03
N LYS A 281 -19.22 6.66 -13.28
CA LYS A 281 -19.43 7.86 -14.11
C LYS A 281 -18.75 7.79 -15.47
N SER A 282 -18.21 6.64 -15.88
CA SER A 282 -17.43 6.51 -17.13
C SER A 282 -18.20 5.75 -18.23
N ASN A 283 -18.29 6.37 -19.41
CA ASN A 283 -18.91 5.77 -20.60
C ASN A 283 -18.17 4.49 -21.04
N LYS A 284 -18.95 3.41 -21.19
CA LYS A 284 -18.57 1.98 -21.35
C LYS A 284 -17.77 1.58 -22.60
N LYS A 285 -17.07 2.49 -23.29
CA LYS A 285 -16.40 2.15 -24.56
C LYS A 285 -15.18 1.23 -24.40
N LEU A 286 -14.47 1.29 -23.27
CA LEU A 286 -13.33 0.41 -22.98
C LEU A 286 -13.41 -0.08 -21.53
N SER A 287 -13.35 -1.40 -21.36
CA SER A 287 -13.40 -2.07 -20.06
C SER A 287 -12.14 -1.75 -19.23
N TYR A 288 -12.31 -1.60 -17.91
CA TYR A 288 -11.18 -1.29 -17.03
C TYR A 288 -10.18 -2.44 -16.99
N SER A 289 -10.72 -3.66 -16.91
CA SER A 289 -9.94 -4.89 -16.92
C SER A 289 -9.04 -4.99 -18.15
N LEU A 290 -9.48 -4.56 -19.34
CA LEU A 290 -8.69 -4.71 -20.57
C LEU A 290 -7.32 -4.02 -20.49
N LEU A 291 -7.25 -2.74 -20.10
CA LEU A 291 -5.96 -2.02 -20.03
C LEU A 291 -5.05 -2.57 -18.93
N CYS A 292 -5.61 -2.84 -17.74
CA CYS A 292 -4.86 -3.45 -16.64
C CYS A 292 -4.29 -4.81 -17.06
N SER A 293 -5.08 -5.59 -17.81
CA SER A 293 -4.69 -6.92 -18.26
C SER A 293 -3.54 -6.91 -19.27
N LEU A 294 -3.42 -5.85 -20.09
CA LEU A 294 -2.27 -5.65 -20.97
C LEU A 294 -1.01 -5.29 -20.19
N LYS A 295 -1.12 -4.53 -19.09
CA LYS A 295 0.02 -4.28 -18.19
C LYS A 295 0.42 -5.55 -17.45
N LEU A 296 -0.53 -6.34 -16.96
CA LEU A 296 -0.25 -7.65 -16.36
C LEU A 296 0.46 -8.57 -17.36
N HIS A 297 0.00 -8.63 -18.61
CA HIS A 297 0.67 -9.40 -19.67
C HIS A 297 2.15 -9.01 -19.80
N LYS A 298 2.43 -7.70 -19.86
CA LYS A 298 3.80 -7.19 -19.96
C LYS A 298 4.64 -7.59 -18.74
N TYR A 299 4.09 -7.40 -17.54
CA TYR A 299 4.72 -7.80 -16.28
C TYR A 299 5.09 -9.29 -16.27
N ILE A 300 4.16 -10.16 -16.68
CA ILE A 300 4.39 -11.61 -16.76
C ILE A 300 5.45 -11.93 -17.82
N LYS A 301 5.35 -11.33 -19.02
CA LYS A 301 6.29 -11.58 -20.13
C LYS A 301 7.73 -11.19 -19.83
N GLU A 302 7.93 -10.12 -19.06
CA GLU A 302 9.27 -9.67 -18.67
C GLU A 302 9.93 -10.62 -17.67
N ARG A 303 9.14 -11.34 -16.86
CA ARG A 303 9.62 -12.27 -15.82
C ARG A 303 9.65 -13.72 -16.29
N LEU A 304 8.66 -14.15 -17.07
CA LEU A 304 8.61 -15.48 -17.65
C LEU A 304 9.42 -15.52 -18.96
N LYS A 305 10.59 -16.14 -18.90
CA LYS A 305 11.44 -16.43 -20.07
C LYS A 305 10.91 -17.62 -20.88
N VAL A 306 9.66 -17.56 -21.32
CA VAL A 306 9.00 -18.60 -22.13
C VAL A 306 8.75 -18.12 -23.56
N SER A 307 8.91 -19.02 -24.53
CA SER A 307 8.79 -18.71 -25.96
C SER A 307 7.35 -18.43 -26.41
N LEU A 308 6.37 -19.03 -25.72
CA LEU A 308 4.96 -18.93 -26.03
C LEU A 308 4.23 -18.15 -24.94
N ILE A 309 4.18 -16.83 -25.10
CA ILE A 309 3.35 -15.93 -24.30
C ILE A 309 2.63 -14.95 -25.23
N ASN A 310 1.30 -14.91 -25.14
CA ASN A 310 0.46 -14.09 -26.01
C ASN A 310 -0.60 -13.32 -25.22
N PRO A 311 -0.83 -12.04 -25.53
CA PRO A 311 -1.92 -11.27 -24.95
C PRO A 311 -3.22 -11.52 -25.72
N ALA A 312 -4.35 -11.27 -25.07
CA ALA A 312 -5.69 -11.20 -25.67
C ALA A 312 -5.97 -12.39 -26.62
N VAL A 313 -6.20 -13.57 -26.04
CA VAL A 313 -6.49 -14.79 -26.79
C VAL A 313 -7.89 -15.33 -26.50
N SER A 314 -8.47 -16.07 -27.44
CA SER A 314 -9.73 -16.77 -27.20
C SER A 314 -9.70 -18.16 -27.82
N ALA A 315 -10.60 -19.03 -27.35
CA ALA A 315 -10.95 -20.25 -28.07
C ALA A 315 -11.57 -19.92 -29.44
N ILE A 316 -11.64 -20.93 -30.31
CA ILE A 316 -12.20 -20.83 -31.66
C ILE A 316 -13.28 -21.90 -31.84
N TYR A 317 -14.44 -21.51 -32.37
CA TYR A 317 -15.47 -22.46 -32.77
C TYR A 317 -15.09 -23.18 -34.08
N PRO A 318 -15.66 -24.38 -34.36
CA PRO A 318 -15.39 -25.10 -35.61
C PRO A 318 -15.59 -24.31 -36.91
N GLY A 319 -16.40 -23.24 -36.89
CA GLY A 319 -16.59 -22.31 -38.02
C GLY A 319 -15.58 -21.16 -38.11
N GLY A 320 -14.49 -21.18 -37.33
CA GLY A 320 -13.44 -20.16 -37.35
C GLY A 320 -13.74 -18.87 -36.57
N LYS A 321 -14.97 -18.72 -36.03
CA LYS A 321 -15.35 -17.58 -35.19
C LYS A 321 -14.70 -17.68 -33.81
N SER A 322 -14.17 -16.57 -33.31
CA SER A 322 -13.64 -16.47 -31.95
C SER A 322 -14.73 -16.59 -30.89
N HIS A 323 -14.41 -17.28 -29.80
CA HIS A 323 -15.22 -17.32 -28.59
C HIS A 323 -15.32 -15.92 -27.94
N GLU A 324 -16.41 -15.65 -27.23
CA GLU A 324 -16.66 -14.34 -26.63
C GLU A 324 -15.73 -14.02 -25.44
N ILE A 325 -15.25 -15.04 -24.73
CA ILE A 325 -14.26 -14.87 -23.66
C ILE A 325 -12.89 -14.63 -24.28
N ILE A 326 -12.34 -13.48 -23.92
CA ILE A 326 -10.95 -13.13 -24.19
C ILE A 326 -10.17 -13.32 -22.88
N PHE A 327 -9.18 -14.19 -22.92
CA PHE A 327 -8.16 -14.32 -21.90
C PHE A 327 -7.10 -13.25 -22.12
N SER A 328 -6.76 -12.52 -21.06
CA SER A 328 -5.83 -11.41 -21.13
C SER A 328 -4.42 -11.83 -21.48
N THR A 329 -4.00 -13.00 -20.97
CA THR A 329 -2.69 -13.58 -21.22
C THR A 329 -2.83 -15.09 -21.33
N SER A 330 -2.11 -15.66 -22.29
CA SER A 330 -1.83 -17.09 -22.33
C SER A 330 -0.34 -17.34 -22.39
N PHE A 331 0.09 -18.43 -21.75
CA PHE A 331 1.43 -18.95 -21.92
C PHE A 331 1.47 -20.46 -21.68
N VAL A 332 2.53 -21.11 -22.17
CA VAL A 332 2.75 -22.55 -21.98
C VAL A 332 3.99 -22.78 -21.14
N ILE A 333 3.86 -23.58 -20.09
CA ILE A 333 4.98 -24.11 -19.31
C ILE A 333 4.87 -25.62 -19.32
N LYS A 334 5.94 -26.30 -19.76
CA LYS A 334 5.94 -27.76 -19.98
C LYS A 334 4.79 -28.15 -20.89
N ASN A 335 3.81 -28.90 -20.40
CA ASN A 335 2.64 -29.36 -21.14
C ASN A 335 1.33 -28.70 -20.66
N THR A 336 1.43 -27.54 -19.98
CA THR A 336 0.28 -26.83 -19.42
C THR A 336 0.11 -25.46 -20.07
N LEU A 337 -1.06 -25.22 -20.66
CA LEU A 337 -1.52 -23.94 -21.15
C LEU A 337 -2.24 -23.19 -20.03
N PHE A 338 -1.63 -22.08 -19.61
CA PHE A 338 -2.23 -21.14 -18.68
C PHE A 338 -3.07 -20.13 -19.46
N LEU A 339 -4.29 -19.89 -19.00
CA LEU A 339 -5.22 -18.91 -19.56
C LEU A 339 -5.69 -17.97 -18.46
N ILE A 340 -5.17 -16.75 -18.48
CA ILE A 340 -5.50 -15.75 -17.45
C ILE A 340 -6.69 -14.92 -17.92
N HIS A 341 -7.71 -14.83 -17.08
CA HIS A 341 -8.80 -13.88 -17.21
C HIS A 341 -8.74 -12.88 -16.06
N PHE A 342 -8.84 -11.59 -16.38
CA PHE A 342 -8.71 -10.51 -15.41
C PHE A 342 -10.10 -9.88 -15.20
N LEU A 343 -10.60 -9.94 -13.96
CA LEU A 343 -11.90 -9.36 -13.62
C LEU A 343 -11.85 -7.83 -13.63
N GLU A 344 -13.02 -7.19 -13.66
CA GLU A 344 -13.09 -5.76 -13.45
C GLU A 344 -12.62 -5.40 -12.03
N PRO A 345 -11.68 -4.45 -11.87
CA PRO A 345 -11.16 -4.09 -10.57
C PRO A 345 -12.16 -3.35 -9.71
N PHE A 346 -11.96 -3.41 -8.38
CA PHE A 346 -12.79 -2.72 -7.39
C PHE A 346 -14.26 -3.13 -7.41
N TYR A 347 -14.55 -4.39 -7.73
CA TYR A 347 -15.85 -4.97 -7.41
C TYR A 347 -15.89 -5.35 -5.94
N ASP A 348 -17.04 -5.10 -5.30
CA ASP A 348 -17.30 -5.67 -3.98
C ASP A 348 -17.50 -7.20 -4.07
N ILE A 349 -17.55 -7.87 -2.92
CA ILE A 349 -17.69 -9.34 -2.89
C ILE A 349 -18.93 -9.83 -3.65
N LYS A 350 -20.04 -9.08 -3.60
CA LYS A 350 -21.30 -9.46 -4.27
C LYS A 350 -21.16 -9.31 -5.78
N GLU A 351 -20.57 -8.23 -6.25
CA GLU A 351 -20.29 -7.95 -7.66
C GLU A 351 -19.30 -8.98 -8.23
N THR A 352 -18.19 -9.23 -7.54
CA THR A 352 -17.21 -10.26 -7.93
C THR A 352 -17.87 -11.63 -8.01
N SER A 353 -18.67 -12.03 -7.01
CA SER A 353 -19.38 -13.31 -7.00
C SER A 353 -20.35 -13.43 -8.18
N LYS A 354 -21.09 -12.35 -8.50
CA LYS A 354 -22.00 -12.31 -9.65
C LYS A 354 -21.26 -12.42 -10.98
N GLU A 355 -20.12 -11.75 -11.11
CA GLU A 355 -19.28 -11.81 -12.32
C GLU A 355 -18.70 -13.21 -12.51
N ILE A 356 -18.13 -13.82 -11.47
CA ILE A 356 -17.59 -15.19 -11.51
C ILE A 356 -18.69 -16.19 -11.91
N LYS A 357 -19.89 -16.09 -11.33
CA LYS A 357 -21.03 -16.96 -11.70
C LYS A 357 -21.39 -16.82 -13.19
N LYS A 358 -21.33 -15.61 -13.74
CA LYS A 358 -21.59 -15.34 -15.17
C LYS A 358 -20.47 -15.87 -16.08
N LEU A 359 -19.21 -15.77 -15.65
CA LEU A 359 -18.04 -16.17 -16.45
C LEU A 359 -17.80 -17.68 -16.45
N THR A 360 -18.10 -18.37 -15.34
CA THR A 360 -17.84 -19.80 -15.16
C THR A 360 -18.35 -20.68 -16.31
N PRO A 361 -19.63 -20.59 -16.76
CA PRO A 361 -20.10 -21.43 -17.88
C PRO A 361 -19.36 -21.12 -19.18
N LYS A 362 -19.04 -19.84 -19.44
CA LYS A 362 -18.33 -19.40 -20.64
C LYS A 362 -16.88 -19.86 -20.66
N ILE A 363 -16.21 -19.88 -19.51
CA ILE A 363 -14.86 -20.42 -19.38
C ILE A 363 -14.87 -21.93 -19.61
N LYS A 364 -15.84 -22.66 -19.05
CA LYS A 364 -15.99 -24.11 -19.28
C LYS A 364 -16.22 -24.43 -20.76
N GLU A 365 -17.04 -23.64 -21.45
CA GLU A 365 -17.24 -23.77 -22.90
C GLU A 365 -15.95 -23.48 -23.66
N ALA A 366 -15.27 -22.38 -23.36
CA ALA A 366 -14.00 -22.02 -23.98
C ALA A 366 -12.97 -23.15 -23.85
N ILE A 367 -12.83 -23.76 -22.67
CA ILE A 367 -11.92 -24.88 -22.41
C ILE A 367 -12.27 -26.09 -23.27
N LYS A 368 -13.54 -26.50 -23.33
CA LYS A 368 -13.98 -27.62 -24.18
C LYS A 368 -13.60 -27.44 -25.65
N LEU A 369 -13.64 -26.20 -26.16
CA LEU A 369 -13.26 -25.90 -27.54
C LEU A 369 -11.76 -26.10 -27.82
N ILE A 370 -10.90 -25.97 -26.80
CA ILE A 370 -9.45 -26.01 -26.95
C ILE A 370 -8.80 -27.28 -26.40
N GLU A 371 -9.60 -28.21 -25.86
CA GLU A 371 -9.19 -29.55 -25.45
C GLU A 371 -8.81 -30.46 -26.63
N ASN A 372 -9.25 -30.11 -27.85
CA ASN A 372 -8.93 -30.86 -29.07
C ASN A 372 -7.49 -30.58 -29.51
N VAL A 373 -6.81 -31.62 -30.02
CA VAL A 373 -5.45 -31.52 -30.55
C VAL A 373 -5.51 -31.35 -32.08
N PRO A 374 -4.80 -30.36 -32.67
CA PRO A 374 -4.00 -29.34 -32.00
C PRO A 374 -4.86 -28.29 -31.30
N THR A 375 -4.44 -27.88 -30.08
CA THR A 375 -5.11 -26.81 -29.34
C THR A 375 -4.98 -25.52 -30.12
N THR A 376 -6.11 -24.92 -30.52
CA THR A 376 -6.10 -23.73 -31.38
C THR A 376 -6.65 -22.51 -30.65
N LEU A 377 -5.85 -21.44 -30.60
CA LEU A 377 -6.22 -20.14 -30.02
C LEU A 377 -6.26 -19.07 -31.10
N ALA A 378 -7.24 -18.18 -31.03
CA ALA A 378 -7.24 -16.94 -31.81
C ALA A 378 -6.37 -15.90 -31.09
N LEU A 379 -5.41 -15.32 -31.82
CA LEU A 379 -4.56 -14.24 -31.34
C LEU A 379 -5.12 -12.91 -31.85
N HIS A 380 -5.93 -12.23 -31.03
CA HIS A 380 -6.67 -11.03 -31.45
C HIS A 380 -5.75 -9.90 -31.93
N GLN A 381 -4.63 -9.68 -31.25
CA GLN A 381 -3.67 -8.63 -31.64
C GLN A 381 -2.92 -8.95 -32.94
N LYS A 382 -2.66 -10.24 -33.21
CA LYS A 382 -1.92 -10.69 -34.41
C LYS A 382 -2.84 -11.05 -35.57
N ARG A 383 -4.17 -11.01 -35.36
CA ARG A 383 -5.21 -11.40 -36.33
C ARG A 383 -4.94 -12.75 -37.00
N LYS A 384 -4.49 -13.72 -36.20
CA LYS A 384 -4.16 -15.07 -36.68
C LYS A 384 -4.50 -16.13 -35.64
N ASN A 385 -4.57 -17.38 -36.10
CA ASN A 385 -4.72 -18.53 -35.23
C ASN A 385 -3.34 -19.08 -34.86
N MET A 386 -3.23 -19.63 -33.65
CA MET A 386 -2.05 -20.31 -33.15
C MET A 386 -2.44 -21.72 -32.76
N GLN A 387 -1.76 -22.69 -33.33
CA GLN A 387 -1.87 -24.08 -32.94
C GLN A 387 -0.77 -24.40 -31.93
N ILE A 388 -1.14 -25.11 -30.86
CA ILE A 388 -0.25 -25.58 -29.82
C ILE A 388 -0.35 -27.10 -29.82
N ASN A 389 0.79 -27.74 -30.02
CA ASN A 389 0.90 -29.19 -29.91
C ASN A 389 1.38 -29.56 -28.50
N PRO A 390 0.87 -30.66 -27.95
CA PRO A 390 1.37 -31.24 -26.71
C PRO A 390 2.83 -31.67 -26.88
N VAL A 391 3.57 -31.75 -25.76
CA VAL A 391 4.99 -32.14 -25.79
C VAL A 391 5.17 -33.59 -26.27
N ASN A 392 4.25 -34.48 -25.91
CA ASN A 392 4.21 -35.86 -26.40
C ASN A 392 3.06 -36.05 -27.38
N VAL A 393 3.32 -36.78 -28.48
CA VAL A 393 2.41 -36.98 -29.62
C VAL A 393 1.05 -37.59 -29.22
N ASP A 394 1.02 -38.38 -28.14
CA ASP A 394 -0.19 -39.06 -27.64
C ASP A 394 -0.80 -38.41 -26.39
N SER A 395 -0.28 -37.26 -25.96
CA SER A 395 -0.76 -36.56 -24.77
C SER A 395 -1.70 -35.41 -25.10
N LYS A 396 -2.54 -34.99 -24.15
CA LYS A 396 -3.29 -33.73 -24.26
C LYS A 396 -2.53 -32.61 -23.57
N LEU A 397 -2.76 -31.38 -24.00
CA LEU A 397 -2.28 -30.20 -23.29
C LEU A 397 -3.14 -30.02 -22.03
N ASP A 398 -2.52 -29.88 -20.87
CA ASP A 398 -3.24 -29.51 -19.65
C ASP A 398 -3.69 -28.05 -19.76
N ILE A 399 -4.92 -27.74 -19.37
CA ILE A 399 -5.48 -26.39 -19.51
C ILE A 399 -5.80 -25.85 -18.13
N LEU A 400 -5.12 -24.77 -17.74
CA LEU A 400 -5.33 -24.12 -16.45
C LEU A 400 -5.89 -22.70 -16.64
N PRO A 401 -7.22 -22.51 -16.53
CA PRO A 401 -7.81 -21.18 -16.45
C PRO A 401 -7.50 -20.56 -15.07
N LEU A 402 -7.00 -19.33 -15.06
CA LEU A 402 -6.79 -18.54 -13.84
C LEU A 402 -7.67 -17.30 -13.92
N ILE A 403 -8.51 -17.08 -12.91
CA ILE A 403 -9.31 -15.86 -12.78
C ILE A 403 -8.63 -14.99 -11.73
N ILE A 404 -8.21 -13.79 -12.12
CA ILE A 404 -7.58 -12.83 -11.23
C ILE A 404 -8.63 -11.80 -10.82
N ASN A 405 -8.87 -11.69 -9.51
CA ASN A 405 -9.62 -10.58 -8.92
C ASN A 405 -8.64 -9.50 -8.43
N PRO A 406 -8.48 -8.39 -9.15
CA PRO A 406 -7.58 -7.31 -8.75
C PRO A 406 -8.25 -6.44 -7.66
N SER A 407 -8.17 -6.90 -6.42
CA SER A 407 -8.48 -6.11 -5.22
C SER A 407 -7.19 -5.74 -4.48
N ILE A 408 -7.15 -4.56 -3.88
CA ILE A 408 -6.01 -4.05 -3.11
C ILE A 408 -6.23 -4.30 -1.63
N PHE A 409 -7.36 -3.81 -1.09
CA PHE A 409 -7.82 -4.15 0.24
C PHE A 409 -8.89 -5.25 0.12
N PHE A 410 -8.65 -6.41 0.73
CA PHE A 410 -9.72 -7.35 1.02
C PHE A 410 -10.52 -6.79 2.19
N LEU A 411 -11.45 -5.88 1.93
CA LEU A 411 -12.41 -5.43 2.93
C LEU A 411 -13.80 -5.93 2.52
N GLN A 412 -14.18 -7.02 3.18
CA GLN A 412 -15.51 -7.58 3.48
C GLN A 412 -16.61 -7.64 2.40
#